data_AF-A0A1G0NRW4-F1
#
_entry.id   AF-A0A1G0NRW4-F1
#
_cell.length_a   1.000
_cell.length_b   1.000
_cell.length_c   1.000
_cell.angle_alpha   90.00
_cell.angle_beta   90.00
_cell.angle_gamma   90.00
#
_symmetry.space_group_name_H-M   'P 1'
#
loop_
_entity.id
_entity.type
_entity.pdbx_description
1 polymer ?
#
loop_
_entity_poly.entity_id
_entity_poly.type
_entity_poly.pdbx_seq_one_letter_code
_entity_poly.pdbx_strand_id
1 'polypeptide(L)'
;MFAKPVQVFIPQKSRKKKNLDLLIHFHGASYVTQFAATKYRGDLIGVTLNVGSGSKVYNDAFLDTTLFGALIDSIATESKIRLGHKVTIKRVILSGFSAGYGAIRRIISSSVNYNKVDAVLLLDGFHTSYIPERRVLADGGRIDSTGLQAYVNLARDAVLRPSAKRFLITHSEIFPGTFVSTTEATDYVIQLLGLRRTPVLKEGPLGMQQISSTRKGRFAVFGFAGNTAPDHVDHVQALYWFLNELMKL
;
A
#
# COMPACT_ATOMS: atom_id res chain seq x y z
N MET A 1 17.95 -4.43 -12.99
CA MET A 1 17.87 -5.50 -11.96
C MET A 1 18.04 -4.88 -10.58
N PHE A 2 17.33 -5.36 -9.55
CA PHE A 2 17.48 -4.85 -8.18
C PHE A 2 18.79 -5.34 -7.55
N ALA A 3 19.42 -4.51 -6.71
CA ALA A 3 20.66 -4.87 -6.01
C ALA A 3 20.46 -5.94 -4.91
N LYS A 4 19.22 -6.14 -4.44
CA LYS A 4 18.85 -7.15 -3.45
C LYS A 4 17.88 -8.15 -4.05
N PRO A 5 17.91 -9.43 -3.62
CA PRO A 5 16.99 -10.45 -4.11
C PRO A 5 15.55 -10.10 -3.75
N VAL A 6 14.65 -10.32 -4.71
CA VAL A 6 13.21 -10.24 -4.50
C VAL A 6 12.73 -11.57 -3.94
N GLN A 7 12.02 -11.55 -2.82
CA GLN A 7 11.51 -12.77 -2.19
C GLN A 7 10.10 -13.08 -2.71
N VAL A 8 9.93 -14.26 -3.32
CA VAL A 8 8.67 -14.71 -3.90
C VAL A 8 8.16 -15.94 -3.14
N PHE A 9 6.86 -15.95 -2.83
CA PHE A 9 6.21 -17.03 -2.11
C PHE A 9 4.86 -17.39 -2.74
N ILE A 10 4.64 -18.69 -2.94
CA ILE A 10 3.38 -19.25 -3.43
C ILE A 10 2.83 -20.19 -2.35
N PRO A 11 1.74 -19.83 -1.65
CA PRO A 11 1.16 -20.66 -0.61
C PRO A 11 0.64 -21.97 -1.22
N GLN A 12 0.64 -23.04 -0.43
CA GLN A 12 0.29 -24.38 -0.91
C GLN A 12 -1.06 -24.43 -1.65
N LYS A 13 -2.07 -23.71 -1.15
CA LYS A 13 -3.40 -23.60 -1.77
C LYS A 13 -3.39 -23.00 -3.19
N SER A 14 -2.43 -22.12 -3.49
CA SER A 14 -2.27 -21.44 -4.78
C SER A 14 -1.49 -22.27 -5.80
N ARG A 15 -0.73 -23.29 -5.38
CA ARG A 15 0.27 -23.96 -6.24
C ARG A 15 -0.30 -24.71 -7.44
N LYS A 16 -1.58 -25.11 -7.41
CA LYS A 16 -2.24 -25.80 -8.54
C LYS A 16 -3.06 -24.84 -9.42
N LYS A 17 -3.04 -23.54 -9.12
CA LYS A 17 -3.93 -22.54 -9.73
C LYS A 17 -3.22 -21.87 -10.89
N LYS A 18 -3.88 -21.82 -12.05
CA LYS A 18 -3.35 -21.15 -13.24
C LYS A 18 -3.47 -19.63 -13.17
N ASN A 19 -4.44 -19.13 -12.41
CA ASN A 19 -4.79 -17.74 -12.35
C ASN A 19 -4.61 -17.23 -10.93
N LEU A 20 -3.69 -16.30 -10.73
CA LEU A 20 -3.26 -15.86 -9.42
C LEU A 20 -3.28 -14.33 -9.35
N ASP A 21 -3.71 -13.78 -8.21
CA ASP A 21 -3.40 -12.40 -7.90
C ASP A 21 -1.92 -12.28 -7.53
N LEU A 22 -1.35 -11.08 -7.65
CA LEU A 22 0.03 -10.78 -7.27
C LEU A 22 0.04 -9.67 -6.24
N LEU A 23 0.54 -9.96 -5.03
CA LEU A 23 0.85 -8.95 -4.02
C LEU A 23 2.33 -8.62 -4.07
N ILE A 24 2.68 -7.35 -4.31
CA ILE A 24 4.03 -6.83 -4.12
C ILE A 24 4.00 -5.92 -2.90
N HIS A 25 4.64 -6.37 -1.82
CA HIS A 25 4.77 -5.64 -0.58
C HIS A 25 6.16 -5.00 -0.47
N PHE A 26 6.18 -3.70 -0.19
CA PHE A 26 7.39 -2.89 -0.04
C PHE A 26 7.63 -2.56 1.43
N HIS A 27 8.89 -2.74 1.84
CA HIS A 27 9.40 -2.40 3.17
C HIS A 27 8.78 -3.24 4.29
N GLY A 28 9.39 -4.39 4.59
CA GLY A 28 8.94 -5.26 5.68
C GLY A 28 9.62 -6.62 5.69
N ALA A 29 9.39 -7.38 6.76
CA ALA A 29 9.90 -8.74 6.87
C ALA A 29 9.09 -9.69 5.98
N SER A 30 9.76 -10.56 5.23
CA SER A 30 9.09 -11.38 4.22
C SER A 30 8.10 -12.38 4.79
N TYR A 31 8.31 -12.88 6.02
CA TYR A 31 7.38 -13.80 6.68
C TYR A 31 5.98 -13.18 6.87
N VAL A 32 5.89 -11.85 7.01
CA VAL A 32 4.60 -11.14 7.13
C VAL A 32 3.82 -11.23 5.82
N THR A 33 4.47 -10.95 4.69
CA THR A 33 3.87 -11.09 3.35
C THR A 33 3.51 -12.53 3.04
N GLN A 34 4.36 -13.49 3.44
CA GLN A 34 4.08 -14.92 3.28
C GLN A 34 2.84 -15.33 4.06
N PHE A 35 2.76 -14.93 5.33
CA PHE A 35 1.59 -15.17 6.17
C PHE A 35 0.33 -14.56 5.56
N ALA A 36 0.38 -13.30 5.12
CA ALA A 36 -0.72 -12.64 4.43
C ALA A 36 -1.18 -13.41 3.19
N ALA A 37 -0.26 -13.93 2.38
CA ALA A 37 -0.59 -14.78 1.24
C ALA A 37 -1.28 -16.09 1.64
N THR A 38 -0.88 -16.71 2.76
CA THR A 38 -1.58 -17.91 3.27
C THR A 38 -3.01 -17.61 3.73
N LYS A 39 -3.27 -16.41 4.27
CA LYS A 39 -4.57 -15.99 4.82
C LYS A 39 -5.46 -15.24 3.82
N TYR A 40 -4.94 -14.85 2.66
CA TYR A 40 -5.70 -14.20 1.61
C TYR A 40 -6.88 -15.06 1.14
N ARG A 41 -8.09 -14.53 0.98
CA ARG A 41 -9.27 -15.35 0.63
C ARG A 41 -9.22 -15.96 -0.78
N GLY A 42 -8.47 -15.34 -1.70
CA GLY A 42 -8.23 -15.86 -3.04
C GLY A 42 -6.94 -16.66 -3.17
N ASP A 43 -6.51 -16.84 -4.42
CA ASP A 43 -5.24 -17.45 -4.79
C ASP A 43 -4.23 -16.35 -5.12
N LEU A 44 -3.11 -16.30 -4.39
CA LEU A 44 -2.13 -15.20 -4.43
C LEU A 44 -0.70 -15.71 -4.61
N ILE A 45 0.13 -14.93 -5.28
CA ILE A 45 1.60 -14.93 -5.19
C ILE A 45 1.99 -13.73 -4.31
N GLY A 46 2.70 -14.00 -3.21
CA GLY A 46 3.22 -12.97 -2.32
C GLY A 46 4.66 -12.62 -2.66
N VAL A 47 4.96 -11.33 -2.81
CA VAL A 47 6.31 -10.83 -3.12
C VAL A 47 6.70 -9.77 -2.10
N THR A 48 7.89 -9.91 -1.52
CA THR A 48 8.48 -8.89 -0.64
C THR A 48 9.69 -8.27 -1.32
N LEU A 49 9.70 -6.93 -1.39
CA LEU A 49 10.76 -6.16 -2.02
C LEU A 49 11.29 -5.11 -1.05
N ASN A 50 12.55 -5.29 -0.65
CA ASN A 50 13.27 -4.39 0.25
C ASN A 50 14.50 -3.84 -0.49
N VAL A 51 14.48 -2.55 -0.85
CA VAL A 51 15.59 -1.89 -1.56
C VAL A 51 16.48 -1.03 -0.66
N GLY A 52 16.05 -0.76 0.56
CA GLY A 52 16.83 0.03 1.52
C GLY A 52 15.95 0.65 2.61
N SER A 53 16.42 1.79 3.14
CA SER A 53 15.74 2.61 4.14
C SER A 53 15.35 3.97 3.56
N GLY A 54 14.22 4.51 4.00
CA GLY A 54 13.72 5.81 3.56
C GLY A 54 12.96 5.77 2.23
N SER A 55 11.88 6.56 2.14
CA SER A 55 10.96 6.52 1.00
C SER A 55 11.59 6.99 -0.31
N LYS A 56 12.62 7.84 -0.26
CA LYS A 56 13.41 8.23 -1.44
C LYS A 56 14.11 7.05 -2.08
N VAL A 57 14.71 6.15 -1.31
CA VAL A 57 15.37 4.94 -1.85
C VAL A 57 14.37 4.04 -2.55
N TYR A 58 13.18 3.85 -1.96
CA TYR A 58 12.08 3.11 -2.59
C TYR A 58 11.58 3.78 -3.87
N ASN A 59 11.44 5.11 -3.86
CA ASN A 59 11.03 5.90 -5.02
C ASN A 59 12.03 5.82 -6.17
N ASP A 60 13.32 5.90 -5.85
CA ASP A 60 14.37 5.97 -6.86
C ASP A 60 14.65 4.61 -7.51
N ALA A 61 14.38 3.52 -6.78
CA ALA A 61 14.45 2.16 -7.31
C ALA A 61 13.51 1.91 -8.51
N PHE A 62 12.50 2.75 -8.73
CA PHE A 62 11.55 2.65 -9.85
C PHE A 62 11.60 3.86 -10.79
N LEU A 63 12.73 4.59 -10.85
CA LEU A 63 12.96 5.67 -11.82
C LEU A 63 12.80 5.17 -13.26
N ASP A 64 13.38 4.01 -13.56
CA ASP A 64 13.15 3.28 -14.80
C ASP A 64 11.74 2.67 -14.76
N THR A 65 10.84 3.23 -15.56
CA THR A 65 9.44 2.80 -15.61
C THR A 65 9.25 1.40 -16.21
N THR A 66 10.24 0.87 -16.94
CA THR A 66 10.16 -0.49 -17.51
C THR A 66 10.35 -1.58 -16.46
N LEU A 67 11.07 -1.27 -15.38
CA LEU A 67 11.46 -2.23 -14.35
C LEU A 67 10.26 -2.89 -13.66
N PHE A 68 9.18 -2.16 -13.45
CA PHE A 68 7.97 -2.71 -12.82
C PHE A 68 7.29 -3.77 -13.69
N GLY A 69 7.18 -3.52 -15.00
CA GLY A 69 6.66 -4.50 -15.95
C GLY A 69 7.55 -5.74 -16.00
N ALA A 70 8.86 -5.53 -16.14
CA ALA A 70 9.85 -6.61 -16.15
C ALA A 70 9.79 -7.47 -14.87
N LEU A 71 9.61 -6.85 -13.69
CA LEU A 71 9.44 -7.58 -12.43
C LEU A 71 8.21 -8.50 -12.47
N ILE A 72 7.05 -8.01 -12.92
CA ILE A 72 5.83 -8.81 -13.03
C ILE A 72 6.04 -9.99 -13.98
N ASP A 73 6.67 -9.75 -15.13
CA ASP A 73 6.93 -10.78 -16.14
C ASP A 73 7.92 -11.84 -15.63
N SER A 74 8.97 -11.42 -14.91
CA SER A 74 9.89 -12.33 -14.24
C SER A 74 9.17 -13.19 -13.20
N ILE A 75 8.31 -12.60 -12.36
CA ILE A 75 7.55 -13.37 -11.36
C ILE A 75 6.64 -14.41 -12.03
N ALA A 76 5.93 -14.04 -13.10
CA ALA A 76 5.08 -14.96 -13.83
C ALA A 76 5.88 -16.10 -14.48
N THR A 77 7.03 -15.78 -15.06
CA THR A 77 7.94 -16.75 -15.69
C THR A 77 8.53 -17.72 -14.67
N GLU A 78 9.09 -17.23 -13.57
CA GLU A 78 9.66 -18.06 -12.51
C GLU A 78 8.58 -18.92 -11.83
N SER A 79 7.38 -18.38 -11.64
CA SER A 79 6.25 -19.14 -11.09
C SER A 79 5.83 -20.28 -12.04
N LYS A 80 5.81 -20.03 -13.36
CA LYS A 80 5.54 -21.08 -14.35
C LYS A 80 6.58 -22.19 -14.29
N ILE A 81 7.86 -21.84 -14.24
CA ILE A 81 8.96 -22.82 -14.15
C ILE A 81 8.82 -23.64 -12.87
N ARG A 82 8.63 -22.99 -11.73
CA ARG A 82 8.59 -23.65 -10.41
C ARG A 82 7.33 -24.50 -10.18
N LEU A 83 6.20 -24.14 -10.79
CA LEU A 83 4.94 -24.89 -10.66
C LEU A 83 4.72 -25.92 -11.78
N GLY A 84 5.51 -25.89 -12.86
CA GLY A 84 5.38 -26.80 -14.00
C GLY A 84 4.14 -26.58 -14.86
N HIS A 85 3.44 -25.44 -14.70
CA HIS A 85 2.28 -25.09 -15.51
C HIS A 85 2.16 -23.58 -15.73
N LYS A 86 1.36 -23.16 -16.72
CA LYS A 86 1.11 -21.74 -16.99
C LYS A 86 0.56 -21.03 -15.75
N VAL A 87 1.13 -19.86 -15.45
CA VAL A 87 0.66 -18.91 -14.44
C VAL A 87 0.29 -17.61 -15.15
N THR A 88 -0.90 -17.09 -14.85
CA THR A 88 -1.41 -15.81 -15.34
C THR A 88 -1.73 -14.92 -14.15
N ILE A 89 -1.14 -13.73 -14.14
CA ILE A 89 -1.40 -12.71 -13.12
C ILE A 89 -2.73 -12.05 -13.45
N LYS A 90 -3.72 -12.21 -12.56
CA LYS A 90 -5.07 -11.65 -12.72
C LYS A 90 -5.19 -10.21 -12.28
N ARG A 91 -4.59 -9.90 -11.13
CA ARG A 91 -4.62 -8.57 -10.50
C ARG A 91 -3.28 -8.29 -9.85
N VAL A 92 -2.82 -7.05 -9.95
CA VAL A 92 -1.63 -6.57 -9.25
C VAL A 92 -2.04 -5.69 -8.08
N ILE A 93 -1.65 -6.13 -6.89
CA ILE A 93 -1.91 -5.48 -5.61
C ILE A 93 -0.57 -4.95 -5.10
N LEU A 94 -0.48 -3.65 -4.86
CA LEU A 94 0.68 -3.04 -4.23
C LEU A 94 0.38 -2.78 -2.75
N SER A 95 1.31 -3.16 -1.88
CA SER A 95 1.25 -2.82 -0.46
C SER A 95 2.54 -2.16 -0.02
N GLY A 96 2.48 -1.12 0.80
CA GLY A 96 3.67 -0.46 1.32
C GLY A 96 3.49 -0.11 2.78
N PHE A 97 4.45 -0.50 3.61
CA PHE A 97 4.53 -0.09 5.00
C PHE A 97 5.56 1.03 5.16
N SER A 98 5.25 2.06 5.95
CA SER A 98 6.19 3.15 6.24
C SER A 98 6.84 3.70 4.96
N ALA A 99 8.18 3.65 4.83
CA ALA A 99 8.94 4.06 3.65
C ALA A 99 8.52 3.40 2.32
N GLY A 100 7.87 2.23 2.34
CA GLY A 100 7.43 1.48 1.17
C GLY A 100 6.46 2.25 0.26
N TYR A 101 5.77 3.27 0.79
CA TYR A 101 4.92 4.15 -0.03
C TYR A 101 5.70 4.83 -1.16
N GLY A 102 7.00 5.12 -0.97
CA GLY A 102 7.81 5.79 -1.99
C GLY A 102 7.88 5.01 -3.32
N ALA A 103 7.99 3.68 -3.25
CA ALA A 103 7.99 2.82 -4.44
C ALA A 103 6.62 2.86 -5.14
N ILE A 104 5.55 2.73 -4.36
CA ILE A 104 4.18 2.77 -4.87
C ILE A 104 3.93 4.10 -5.57
N ARG A 105 4.25 5.22 -4.92
CA ARG A 105 4.14 6.57 -5.50
C ARG A 105 4.80 6.63 -6.88
N ARG A 106 6.06 6.20 -6.97
CA ARG A 106 6.79 6.21 -8.25
C ARG A 106 6.11 5.34 -9.31
N ILE A 107 5.67 4.13 -8.93
CA ILE A 107 5.02 3.18 -9.82
C ILE A 107 3.71 3.76 -10.38
N ILE A 108 2.85 4.31 -9.51
CA ILE A 108 1.53 4.81 -9.92
C ILE A 108 1.58 6.19 -10.60
N SER A 109 2.70 6.91 -10.51
CA SER A 109 2.92 8.15 -11.27
C SER A 109 3.14 7.94 -12.77
N SER A 110 3.49 6.72 -13.20
CA SER A 110 3.62 6.38 -14.63
C SER A 110 2.30 5.80 -15.14
N SER A 111 1.72 6.37 -16.20
CA SER A 111 0.47 5.86 -16.79
C SER A 111 0.56 4.39 -17.22
N VAL A 112 1.69 3.99 -17.82
CA VAL A 112 1.97 2.62 -18.27
C VAL A 112 1.98 1.62 -17.12
N ASN A 113 2.48 2.00 -15.95
CA ASN A 113 2.51 1.14 -14.78
C ASN A 113 1.22 1.23 -13.97
N TYR A 114 0.64 2.42 -13.86
CA TYR A 114 -0.66 2.66 -13.26
C TYR A 114 -1.75 1.77 -13.86
N ASN A 115 -1.76 1.59 -15.18
CA ASN A 115 -2.70 0.71 -15.88
C ASN A 115 -2.59 -0.76 -15.45
N LYS A 116 -1.42 -1.21 -14.99
CA LYS A 116 -1.20 -2.58 -14.51
C LYS A 116 -1.63 -2.78 -13.05
N VAL A 117 -1.81 -1.70 -12.27
CA VAL A 117 -2.10 -1.77 -10.83
C VAL A 117 -3.61 -1.79 -10.59
N ASP A 118 -4.13 -2.83 -9.95
CA ASP A 118 -5.56 -2.95 -9.64
C ASP A 118 -5.91 -2.42 -8.25
N ALA A 119 -5.00 -2.58 -7.29
CA ALA A 119 -5.26 -2.23 -5.91
C ALA A 119 -4.00 -1.73 -5.18
N VAL A 120 -4.19 -0.78 -4.27
CA VAL A 120 -3.14 -0.24 -3.41
C VAL A 120 -3.56 -0.31 -1.93
N LEU A 121 -2.65 -0.76 -1.08
CA LEU A 121 -2.76 -0.78 0.37
C LEU A 121 -1.59 0.01 0.99
N LEU A 122 -1.88 1.11 1.66
CA LEU A 122 -0.88 1.82 2.47
C LEU A 122 -1.07 1.47 3.95
N LEU A 123 0.00 0.99 4.56
CA LEU A 123 0.08 0.59 5.95
C LEU A 123 0.91 1.61 6.70
N ASP A 124 0.22 2.56 7.34
CA ASP A 124 0.79 3.64 8.13
C ASP A 124 2.07 4.26 7.55
N GLY A 125 2.01 4.68 6.29
CA GLY A 125 3.21 5.15 5.57
C GLY A 125 2.95 6.30 4.60
N PHE A 126 1.78 6.91 4.66
CA PHE A 126 1.39 7.94 3.70
C PHE A 126 1.89 9.33 4.14
N HIS A 127 3.17 9.62 3.88
CA HIS A 127 3.84 10.84 4.38
C HIS A 127 4.21 11.83 3.27
N THR A 128 4.33 13.10 3.66
CA THR A 128 4.94 14.16 2.84
C THR A 128 5.60 15.23 3.74
N SER A 129 6.19 16.26 3.15
CA SER A 129 6.87 17.34 3.87
C SER A 129 5.93 18.50 4.21
N TYR A 130 6.35 19.31 5.19
CA TYR A 130 5.76 20.63 5.43
C TYR A 130 6.43 21.72 4.58
N ILE A 131 5.71 22.82 4.37
CA ILE A 131 6.21 24.07 3.79
C ILE A 131 5.93 25.21 4.80
N PRO A 132 6.97 25.90 5.31
CA PRO A 132 8.39 25.53 5.25
C PRO A 132 8.66 24.20 5.98
N GLU A 133 9.81 23.57 5.70
CA GLU A 133 10.15 22.29 6.31
C GLU A 133 10.07 22.34 7.84
N ARG A 134 9.55 21.26 8.44
CA ARG A 134 9.38 21.08 9.89
C ARG A 134 8.48 22.09 10.60
N ARG A 135 7.80 22.99 9.88
CA ARG A 135 6.75 23.84 10.45
C ARG A 135 5.41 23.12 10.35
N VAL A 136 4.88 22.64 11.48
CA VAL A 136 3.64 21.87 11.52
C VAL A 136 2.41 22.74 11.19
N LEU A 137 1.27 22.12 10.90
CA LEU A 137 0.05 22.85 10.54
C LEU A 137 -0.43 23.79 11.65
N ALA A 138 -0.33 23.37 12.92
CA ALA A 138 -0.69 24.17 14.08
C ALA A 138 0.12 25.47 14.18
N ASP A 139 1.35 25.49 13.64
CA ASP A 139 2.23 26.66 13.63
C ASP A 139 2.07 27.50 12.36
N GLY A 140 1.07 27.21 11.53
CA GLY A 140 0.82 27.89 10.24
C GLY A 140 1.64 27.33 9.08
N GLY A 141 2.22 26.13 9.21
CA GLY A 141 2.81 25.38 8.10
C GLY A 141 1.75 24.88 7.11
N ARG A 142 2.21 24.42 5.95
CA ARG A 142 1.36 23.87 4.89
C ARG A 142 1.85 22.49 4.48
N ILE A 143 0.95 21.65 3.97
CA ILE A 143 1.31 20.35 3.37
C ILE A 143 1.95 20.59 2.00
N ASP A 144 3.14 20.04 1.76
CA ASP A 144 3.65 19.87 0.39
C ASP A 144 2.86 18.75 -0.30
N SER A 145 1.89 19.15 -1.12
CA SER A 145 1.00 18.22 -1.81
C SER A 145 1.62 17.56 -3.04
N THR A 146 2.80 17.98 -3.49
CA THR A 146 3.43 17.51 -4.74
C THR A 146 3.59 15.99 -4.74
N GLY A 147 4.07 15.44 -3.62
CA GLY A 147 4.25 14.00 -3.44
C GLY A 147 2.94 13.21 -3.27
N LEU A 148 1.80 13.87 -3.08
CA LEU A 148 0.51 13.23 -2.86
C LEU A 148 -0.32 13.08 -4.14
N GLN A 149 0.00 13.83 -5.20
CA GLN A 149 -0.85 13.93 -6.39
C GLN A 149 -1.15 12.57 -7.05
N ALA A 150 -0.18 11.68 -7.10
CA ALA A 150 -0.36 10.35 -7.69
C ALA A 150 -1.40 9.51 -6.90
N TYR A 151 -1.39 9.63 -5.57
CA TYR A 151 -2.38 8.98 -4.71
C TYR A 151 -3.74 9.67 -4.75
N VAL A 152 -3.78 11.01 -4.88
CA VAL A 152 -5.03 11.75 -5.10
C VAL A 152 -5.71 11.29 -6.38
N ASN A 153 -4.95 11.10 -7.47
CA ASN A 153 -5.49 10.58 -8.73
C ASN A 153 -6.05 9.16 -8.56
N LEU A 154 -5.30 8.27 -7.90
CA LEU A 154 -5.79 6.92 -7.58
C LEU A 154 -7.07 6.96 -6.73
N ALA A 155 -7.14 7.84 -5.73
CA ALA A 155 -8.30 7.96 -4.86
C ALA A 155 -9.52 8.49 -5.63
N ARG A 156 -9.33 9.46 -6.54
CA ARG A 156 -10.37 9.95 -7.47
C ARG A 156 -10.90 8.82 -8.35
N ASP A 157 -10.03 8.01 -8.93
CA ASP A 157 -10.46 6.85 -9.73
C ASP A 157 -11.18 5.81 -8.89
N ALA A 158 -10.70 5.53 -7.67
CA ALA A 158 -11.29 4.54 -6.77
C ALA A 158 -12.68 4.96 -6.25
N VAL A 159 -12.99 6.26 -6.12
CA VAL A 159 -14.34 6.69 -5.72
C VAL A 159 -15.40 6.60 -6.82
N LEU A 160 -15.00 6.46 -8.09
CA LEU A 160 -15.93 6.32 -9.23
C LEU A 160 -16.74 5.02 -9.15
N ARG A 161 -17.90 5.00 -9.80
CA ARG A 161 -18.74 3.81 -9.97
C ARG A 161 -19.21 3.70 -11.43
N PRO A 162 -18.81 2.64 -12.17
CA PRO A 162 -17.88 1.58 -11.78
C PRO A 162 -16.42 2.09 -11.67
N SER A 163 -15.59 1.42 -10.89
CA SER A 163 -14.14 1.65 -10.86
C SER A 163 -13.37 0.33 -10.88
N ALA A 164 -12.28 0.27 -11.64
CA ALA A 164 -11.37 -0.88 -11.63
C ALA A 164 -10.37 -0.82 -10.46
N LYS A 165 -10.14 0.38 -9.89
CA LYS A 165 -9.11 0.62 -8.88
C LYS A 165 -9.66 0.43 -7.47
N ARG A 166 -8.84 -0.13 -6.58
CA ARG A 166 -9.11 -0.18 -5.13
C ARG A 166 -8.01 0.51 -4.37
N PHE A 167 -8.37 1.28 -3.35
CA PHE A 167 -7.39 1.97 -2.55
C PHE A 167 -7.81 2.00 -1.08
N LEU A 168 -6.99 1.36 -0.24
CA LEU A 168 -7.14 1.35 1.20
C LEU A 168 -5.92 2.00 1.85
N ILE A 169 -6.16 2.97 2.73
CA ILE A 169 -5.14 3.53 3.61
C ILE A 169 -5.50 3.17 5.04
N THR A 170 -4.50 2.72 5.80
CA THR A 170 -4.62 2.52 7.24
C THR A 170 -3.55 3.34 7.92
N HIS A 171 -3.86 3.92 9.08
CA HIS A 171 -2.90 4.71 9.81
C HIS A 171 -3.16 4.70 11.32
N SER A 172 -2.08 4.94 12.07
CA SER A 172 -2.11 5.24 13.50
C SER A 172 -2.30 6.75 13.69
N GLU A 173 -2.34 7.22 14.93
CA GLU A 173 -2.35 8.64 15.29
C GLU A 173 -0.94 9.19 15.52
N ILE A 174 0.09 8.53 15.00
CA ILE A 174 1.47 8.98 15.17
C ILE A 174 1.65 10.40 14.64
N PHE A 175 2.12 11.29 15.51
CA PHE A 175 2.48 12.66 15.15
C PHE A 175 4.01 12.85 15.18
N PRO A 176 4.70 12.85 14.02
CA PRO A 176 6.16 12.91 13.98
C PRO A 176 6.77 14.27 14.33
N GLY A 177 6.00 15.35 14.24
CA GLY A 177 6.45 16.74 14.47
C GLY A 177 7.47 17.31 13.47
N THR A 178 8.07 16.47 12.62
CA THR A 178 9.14 16.87 11.68
C THR A 178 8.73 16.76 10.22
N PHE A 179 7.67 16.02 9.93
CA PHE A 179 7.03 15.86 8.62
C PHE A 179 5.54 15.58 8.81
N VAL A 180 4.77 15.62 7.73
CA VAL A 180 3.31 15.46 7.76
C VAL A 180 2.95 14.05 8.23
N SER A 181 2.15 13.96 9.28
CA SER A 181 1.65 12.68 9.81
C SER A 181 0.78 11.95 8.78
N THR A 182 0.65 10.64 8.94
CA THR A 182 -0.27 9.86 8.09
C THR A 182 -1.71 10.34 8.26
N THR A 183 -2.10 10.79 9.45
CA THR A 183 -3.41 11.41 9.73
C THR A 183 -3.59 12.68 8.88
N GLU A 184 -2.69 13.64 8.95
CA GLU A 184 -2.79 14.89 8.19
C GLU A 184 -2.79 14.66 6.66
N ALA A 185 -1.93 13.76 6.17
CA ALA A 185 -1.85 13.43 4.75
C ALA A 185 -3.13 12.74 4.24
N THR A 186 -3.73 11.86 5.05
CA THR A 186 -5.01 11.23 4.72
C THR A 186 -6.17 12.22 4.78
N ASP A 187 -6.17 13.16 5.72
CA ASP A 187 -7.17 14.23 5.80
C ASP A 187 -7.14 15.10 4.55
N TYR A 188 -5.95 15.46 4.09
CA TYR A 188 -5.78 16.22 2.86
C TYR A 188 -6.47 15.54 1.65
N VAL A 189 -6.27 14.23 1.48
CA VAL A 189 -6.91 13.48 0.38
C VAL A 189 -8.43 13.38 0.57
N ILE A 190 -8.89 13.11 1.80
CA ILE A 190 -10.32 13.03 2.14
C ILE A 190 -11.03 14.35 1.81
N GLN A 191 -10.43 15.48 2.20
CA GLN A 191 -10.96 16.81 1.93
C GLN A 191 -11.04 17.12 0.44
N LEU A 192 -9.98 16.81 -0.33
CA LEU A 192 -9.98 17.00 -1.79
C LEU A 192 -11.06 16.18 -2.52
N LEU A 193 -11.49 15.06 -1.94
CA LEU A 193 -12.57 14.23 -2.47
C LEU A 193 -13.97 14.67 -2.01
N GLY A 194 -14.06 15.74 -1.20
CA GLY A 194 -15.31 16.18 -0.58
C GLY A 194 -15.88 15.17 0.41
N LEU A 195 -15.03 14.34 1.01
CA LEU A 195 -15.41 13.33 1.99
C LEU A 195 -15.15 13.84 3.41
N ARG A 196 -15.68 13.09 4.39
CA ARG A 196 -15.48 13.37 5.81
C ARG A 196 -15.15 12.08 6.54
N ARG A 197 -14.31 12.18 7.58
CA ARG A 197 -14.11 11.06 8.52
C ARG A 197 -15.38 10.86 9.35
N THR A 198 -15.76 9.61 9.48
CA THR A 198 -16.81 9.17 10.41
C THR A 198 -16.12 8.59 11.64
N PRO A 199 -16.36 9.13 12.85
CA PRO A 199 -15.92 8.50 14.09
C PRO A 199 -16.55 7.11 14.22
N VAL A 200 -15.76 6.14 14.63
CA VAL A 200 -16.23 4.76 14.90
C VAL A 200 -15.54 4.24 16.16
N LEU A 201 -16.08 3.18 16.75
CA LEU A 201 -15.40 2.41 17.77
C LEU A 201 -15.52 0.94 17.37
N LYS A 202 -14.50 0.42 16.67
CA LYS A 202 -14.48 -0.96 16.18
C LYS A 202 -13.17 -1.64 16.52
N GLU A 203 -13.26 -2.87 17.00
CA GLU A 203 -12.09 -3.72 17.18
C GLU A 203 -11.43 -4.00 15.81
N GLY A 204 -10.13 -3.78 15.75
CA GLY A 204 -9.26 -4.07 14.61
C GLY A 204 -8.46 -5.36 14.82
N PRO A 205 -7.63 -5.74 13.83
CA PRO A 205 -6.72 -6.87 13.98
C PRO A 205 -5.71 -6.61 15.11
N LEU A 206 -5.21 -7.67 15.73
CA LEU A 206 -4.14 -7.60 16.74
C LEU A 206 -4.45 -6.72 17.96
N GLY A 207 -5.74 -6.49 18.27
CA GLY A 207 -6.14 -5.63 19.39
C GLY A 207 -6.12 -4.13 19.07
N MET A 208 -5.82 -3.74 17.83
CA MET A 208 -5.88 -2.34 17.41
C MET A 208 -7.31 -1.79 17.58
N GLN A 209 -7.46 -0.53 18.01
CA GLN A 209 -8.76 0.12 18.12
C GLN A 209 -8.99 1.05 16.93
N GLN A 210 -9.93 0.71 16.04
CA GLN A 210 -10.32 1.62 14.96
C GLN A 210 -11.21 2.73 15.54
N ILE A 211 -10.81 3.98 15.30
CA ILE A 211 -11.46 5.19 15.81
C ILE A 211 -12.08 6.05 14.71
N SER A 212 -11.67 5.87 13.46
CA SER A 212 -12.25 6.59 12.33
C SER A 212 -12.32 5.75 11.05
N SER A 213 -13.29 6.08 10.21
CA SER A 213 -13.46 5.48 8.89
C SER A 213 -13.96 6.50 7.87
N THR A 214 -13.43 6.43 6.66
CA THR A 214 -13.98 7.10 5.47
C THR A 214 -14.13 6.08 4.37
N ARG A 215 -15.26 6.06 3.64
CA ARG A 215 -15.47 5.14 2.51
C ARG A 215 -16.33 5.77 1.42
N LYS A 216 -15.89 5.67 0.16
CA LYS A 216 -16.71 5.97 -1.03
C LYS A 216 -16.21 5.16 -2.21
N GLY A 217 -17.13 4.59 -3.00
CA GLY A 217 -16.75 3.67 -4.08
C GLY A 217 -15.87 2.54 -3.55
N ARG A 218 -14.70 2.38 -4.17
CA ARG A 218 -13.62 1.44 -3.83
C ARG A 218 -12.43 2.12 -3.12
N PHE A 219 -12.64 3.31 -2.56
CA PHE A 219 -11.69 4.01 -1.70
C PHE A 219 -12.12 3.92 -0.23
N ALA A 220 -11.16 3.63 0.65
CA ALA A 220 -11.38 3.65 2.09
C ALA A 220 -10.14 4.13 2.86
N VAL A 221 -10.38 4.74 4.02
CA VAL A 221 -9.37 5.09 5.02
C VAL A 221 -9.83 4.58 6.37
N PHE A 222 -8.96 3.85 7.08
CA PHE A 222 -9.18 3.38 8.46
C PHE A 222 -8.13 4.02 9.37
N GLY A 223 -8.58 4.82 10.33
CA GLY A 223 -7.72 5.40 11.37
C GLY A 223 -7.83 4.62 12.67
N PHE A 224 -6.69 4.29 13.26
CA PHE A 224 -6.56 3.52 14.49
C PHE A 224 -5.91 4.37 15.58
N ALA A 225 -6.32 4.16 16.82
CA ALA A 225 -5.67 4.76 17.98
C ALA A 225 -4.23 4.24 18.10
N GLY A 226 -3.34 5.08 18.64
CA GLY A 226 -1.94 4.71 18.90
C GLY A 226 -0.96 5.78 18.40
N ASN A 227 0.10 6.03 19.16
CA ASN A 227 1.10 7.07 18.89
C ASN A 227 2.53 6.61 19.24
N THR A 228 2.79 5.30 19.13
CA THR A 228 4.06 4.67 19.49
C THR A 228 4.59 3.77 18.36
N ALA A 229 5.87 3.36 18.45
CA ALA A 229 6.46 2.49 17.44
C ALA A 229 5.77 1.11 17.30
N PRO A 230 5.29 0.45 18.39
CA PRO A 230 4.43 -0.72 18.27
C PRO A 230 3.16 -0.48 17.45
N ASP A 231 2.46 0.64 17.68
CA ASP A 231 1.23 0.96 16.94
C ASP A 231 1.49 1.05 15.44
N HIS A 232 2.63 1.64 15.04
CA HIS A 232 3.10 1.66 13.66
C HIS A 232 3.31 0.25 13.10
N VAL A 233 4.00 -0.61 13.85
CA VAL A 233 4.37 -1.97 13.42
C VAL A 233 3.14 -2.89 13.32
N ASP A 234 2.11 -2.68 14.15
CA ASP A 234 0.89 -3.49 14.10
C ASP A 234 0.19 -3.39 12.73
N HIS A 235 0.28 -2.25 12.04
CA HIS A 235 -0.24 -2.11 10.69
C HIS A 235 0.38 -3.09 9.69
N VAL A 236 1.70 -3.30 9.74
CA VAL A 236 2.37 -4.26 8.86
C VAL A 236 2.12 -5.69 9.31
N GLN A 237 2.14 -5.98 10.61
CA GLN A 237 1.80 -7.31 11.13
C GLN A 237 0.37 -7.73 10.77
N ALA A 238 -0.55 -6.76 10.69
CA ALA A 238 -1.94 -6.94 10.28
C ALA A 238 -2.16 -6.96 8.76
N LEU A 239 -1.11 -6.98 7.92
CA LEU A 239 -1.22 -7.04 6.45
C LEU A 239 -2.20 -8.12 5.97
N TYR A 240 -2.21 -9.29 6.61
CA TYR A 240 -3.13 -10.39 6.28
C TYR A 240 -4.62 -10.00 6.37
N TRP A 241 -4.97 -9.15 7.32
CA TRP A 241 -6.33 -8.71 7.56
C TRP A 241 -6.69 -7.57 6.60
N PHE A 242 -5.84 -6.53 6.53
CA PHE A 242 -6.08 -5.37 5.68
C PHE A 242 -6.10 -5.69 4.19
N LEU A 243 -5.28 -6.65 3.74
CA LEU A 243 -5.32 -7.14 2.36
C LEU A 243 -6.70 -7.69 1.99
N ASN A 244 -7.34 -8.42 2.91
CA ASN A 244 -8.68 -8.94 2.67
C ASN A 244 -9.74 -7.84 2.71
N GLU A 245 -9.62 -6.84 3.60
CA GLU A 245 -10.53 -5.68 3.60
C GLU A 245 -10.42 -4.86 2.31
N LEU A 246 -9.21 -4.62 1.81
CA LEU A 246 -8.99 -3.97 0.53
C LEU A 246 -9.76 -4.67 -0.59
N MET A 247 -9.74 -6.00 -0.64
CA MET A 247 -10.39 -6.75 -1.72
C MET A 247 -11.92 -6.83 -1.60
N LYS A 248 -12.49 -6.50 -0.43
CA LYS A 248 -13.94 -6.32 -0.25
C LYS A 248 -14.45 -4.96 -0.76
N LEU A 249 -13.55 -4.04 -1.12
CA LEU A 249 -13.93 -2.71 -1.58
C LEU A 249 -14.76 -2.71 -2.86
#